data_AF-A0A178ZGD1-F1
#
_entry.id   AF-A0A178ZGD1-F1
#
_cell.length_a   1.000
_cell.length_b   1.000
_cell.length_c   1.000
_cell.angle_alpha   90.00
_cell.angle_beta   90.00
_cell.angle_gamma   90.00
#
_symmetry.space_group_name_H-M   'P 1'
#
loop_
_entity.id
_entity.type
_entity.pdbx_description
1 polymer ?
#
loop_
_entity_poly.entity_id
_entity_poly.type
_entity_poly.pdbx_seq_one_letter_code
_entity_poly.pdbx_strand_id
1 'polypeptide(L)'
;MVEGAPNAPAPSKLIFIHEVASLPAASKVRLLGCIVQYDAVRGRILLEHAYPRNASPTPRIWVDINLVLENVRPPFLDPGTWINATGYIRASTPPTRKESVKGLQNGHDTIFVQAVLIWDAIAVRIEDYEDILEEQRRVQRQIESDRS
;
A
#
# COMPACT_ATOMS: atom_id res chain seq x y z
N MET A 1 0.42 -36.30 -3.93
CA MET A 1 0.84 -35.87 -2.59
C MET A 1 0.95 -34.36 -2.66
N VAL A 2 0.01 -33.63 -2.05
CA VAL A 2 0.03 -32.16 -2.05
C VAL A 2 0.97 -31.76 -0.92
N GLU A 3 2.14 -31.24 -1.27
CA GLU A 3 3.01 -30.52 -0.35
C GLU A 3 2.15 -29.48 0.37
N GLY A 4 2.00 -29.64 1.69
CA GLY A 4 1.23 -28.71 2.50
C GLY A 4 1.90 -27.35 2.44
N ALA A 5 1.25 -26.40 1.77
CA ALA A 5 1.61 -25.00 1.87
C ALA A 5 1.71 -24.67 3.38
N PRO A 6 2.79 -24.03 3.85
CA PRO A 6 2.92 -23.71 5.26
C PRO A 6 1.69 -22.90 5.70
N ASN A 7 1.07 -23.25 6.83
CA ASN A 7 -0.04 -22.50 7.44
C ASN A 7 0.36 -21.07 7.89
N ALA A 8 1.54 -20.61 7.47
CA ALA A 8 2.03 -19.27 7.71
C ALA A 8 1.38 -18.28 6.74
N PRO A 9 1.17 -17.02 7.15
CA PRO A 9 0.71 -15.98 6.24
C PRO A 9 1.65 -15.87 5.03
N ALA A 10 1.09 -15.68 3.84
CA ALA A 10 1.87 -15.44 2.63
C ALA A 10 2.91 -14.32 2.86
N PRO A 11 4.12 -14.43 2.29
CA PRO A 11 5.13 -13.39 2.41
C PRO A 11 4.63 -12.08 1.79
N SER A 12 4.95 -10.95 2.43
CA SER A 12 4.60 -9.64 1.90
C SER A 12 5.48 -9.28 0.70
N LYS A 13 4.87 -8.78 -0.37
CA LYS A 13 5.58 -8.23 -1.54
C LYS A 13 5.91 -6.76 -1.30
N LEU A 14 7.19 -6.39 -1.40
CA LEU A 14 7.59 -4.98 -1.42
C LEU A 14 7.20 -4.38 -2.77
N ILE A 15 6.41 -3.30 -2.77
CA ILE A 15 5.82 -2.69 -3.97
C ILE A 15 5.82 -1.16 -3.90
N PHE A 16 5.75 -0.52 -5.06
CA PHE A 16 5.38 0.88 -5.17
C PHE A 16 3.85 1.07 -5.10
N ILE A 17 3.41 2.26 -4.72
CA ILE A 17 1.99 2.59 -4.61
C ILE A 17 1.24 2.43 -5.95
N HIS A 18 1.85 2.80 -7.08
CA HIS A 18 1.21 2.68 -8.39
C HIS A 18 0.95 1.23 -8.82
N GLU A 19 1.65 0.25 -8.23
CA GLU A 19 1.49 -1.18 -8.55
C GLU A 19 0.31 -1.81 -7.80
N VAL A 20 -0.26 -1.16 -6.78
CA VAL A 20 -1.32 -1.75 -5.95
C VAL A 20 -2.51 -2.21 -6.80
N ALA A 21 -2.89 -1.43 -7.81
CA ALA A 21 -4.04 -1.73 -8.65
C ALA A 21 -3.83 -2.92 -9.61
N SER A 22 -2.59 -3.31 -9.91
CA SER A 22 -2.30 -4.44 -10.80
C SER A 22 -2.16 -5.77 -10.05
N LEU A 23 -2.18 -5.75 -8.72
CA LEU A 23 -2.03 -6.94 -7.89
C LEU A 23 -3.39 -7.54 -7.50
N PRO A 24 -3.47 -8.88 -7.36
CA PRO A 24 -4.71 -9.54 -6.93
C PRO A 24 -5.16 -9.06 -5.55
N ALA A 25 -6.48 -8.98 -5.36
CA ALA A 25 -7.07 -8.80 -4.03
C ALA A 25 -6.55 -9.87 -3.06
N ALA A 26 -6.48 -9.52 -1.77
CA ALA A 26 -5.89 -10.33 -0.71
C ALA A 26 -4.39 -10.61 -0.84
N SER A 27 -3.67 -10.03 -1.81
CA SER A 27 -2.21 -10.02 -1.80
C SER A 27 -1.69 -9.29 -0.56
N LYS A 28 -0.72 -9.90 0.15
CA LYS A 28 0.01 -9.24 1.22
C LYS A 28 1.10 -8.35 0.62
N VAL A 29 1.08 -7.08 0.95
CA VAL A 29 1.98 -6.07 0.39
C VAL A 29 2.66 -5.27 1.49
N ARG A 30 3.85 -4.77 1.18
CA ARG A 30 4.58 -3.76 1.95
C ARG A 30 4.87 -2.59 1.01
N LEU A 31 4.57 -1.39 1.46
CA LEU A 31 4.80 -0.17 0.70
C LEU A 31 5.36 0.93 1.61
N LEU A 32 6.06 1.88 1.00
CA LEU A 32 6.53 3.11 1.63
C LEU A 32 5.69 4.27 1.07
N GLY A 33 5.30 5.21 1.93
CA GLY A 33 4.60 6.41 1.49
C GLY A 33 4.63 7.54 2.50
N CYS A 34 4.44 8.75 2.00
CA CYS A 34 4.26 9.96 2.78
C CYS A 34 2.77 10.14 3.10
N ILE A 35 2.45 10.45 4.36
CA ILE A 35 1.08 10.76 4.76
C ILE A 35 0.68 12.12 4.18
N VAL A 36 -0.43 12.14 3.45
CA VAL A 36 -1.02 13.37 2.90
C VAL A 36 -2.22 13.82 3.73
N GLN A 37 -3.00 12.85 4.20
CA GLN A 37 -4.25 13.10 4.90
C GLN A 37 -4.57 11.95 5.86
N TYR A 38 -5.16 12.29 7.00
CA TYR A 38 -5.76 11.33 7.92
C TYR A 38 -7.27 11.58 8.02
N ASP A 39 -8.07 10.54 7.71
CA ASP A 39 -9.51 10.49 7.94
C ASP A 39 -9.78 9.70 9.23
N ALA A 40 -9.95 10.44 10.33
CA ALA A 40 -10.22 9.87 11.64
C ALA A 40 -11.60 9.21 11.75
N VAL A 41 -12.57 9.59 10.89
CA VAL A 41 -13.92 9.00 10.91
C VAL A 41 -13.89 7.60 10.32
N ARG A 42 -13.15 7.41 9.23
CA ARG A 42 -12.99 6.09 8.57
C ARG A 42 -11.82 5.27 9.12
N GLY A 43 -10.93 5.88 9.90
CA GLY A 43 -9.68 5.26 10.35
C GLY A 43 -8.75 4.95 9.17
N ARG A 44 -8.61 5.90 8.24
CA ARG A 44 -7.81 5.73 7.02
C ARG A 44 -6.80 6.85 6.86
N ILE A 45 -5.63 6.51 6.34
CA ILE A 45 -4.61 7.48 5.91
C ILE A 45 -4.42 7.42 4.40
N LEU A 46 -4.27 8.57 3.78
CA LEU A 46 -3.90 8.70 2.38
C LEU A 46 -2.39 8.75 2.30
N LEU A 47 -1.79 7.76 1.65
CA LEU A 47 -0.36 7.75 1.37
C LEU A 47 -0.10 8.15 -0.08
N GLU A 48 0.99 8.88 -0.28
CA GLU A 48 1.53 9.16 -1.60
C GLU A 48 3.00 8.78 -1.72
N HIS A 49 3.40 8.45 -2.94
CA HIS A 49 4.79 8.18 -3.28
C HIS A 49 5.00 8.68 -4.71
N ALA A 50 5.90 9.64 -4.90
CA ALA A 50 6.14 10.30 -6.19
C ALA A 50 7.01 9.44 -7.13
N TYR A 51 6.60 8.18 -7.30
CA TYR A 51 7.27 7.22 -8.16
C TYR A 51 6.24 6.42 -9.00
N PRO A 52 6.40 6.38 -10.34
CA PRO A 52 7.49 6.99 -11.11
C PRO A 52 7.43 8.53 -11.07
N ARG A 53 8.58 9.20 -11.11
CA ARG A 53 8.69 10.66 -10.90
C ARG A 53 7.90 11.51 -11.89
N ASN A 54 7.56 10.95 -13.05
CA ASN A 54 6.78 11.57 -14.11
C ASN A 54 5.28 11.21 -14.07
N ALA A 55 4.83 10.44 -13.09
CA ALA A 55 3.42 10.08 -12.97
C ALA A 55 2.57 11.32 -12.59
N SER A 56 1.56 11.61 -13.41
CA SER A 56 0.59 12.67 -13.19
C SER A 56 -0.83 12.10 -13.35
N PRO A 57 -1.64 12.03 -12.28
CA PRO A 57 -1.35 12.50 -10.92
C PRO A 57 -0.33 11.61 -10.18
N THR A 58 0.29 12.17 -9.13
CA THR A 58 1.14 11.42 -8.20
C THR A 58 0.40 10.20 -7.64
N PRO A 59 0.99 9.00 -7.67
CA PRO A 59 0.35 7.79 -7.15
C PRO A 59 -0.01 7.92 -5.67
N ARG A 60 -1.27 7.60 -5.38
CA ARG A 60 -1.88 7.68 -4.05
C ARG A 60 -2.72 6.46 -3.73
N ILE A 61 -2.74 6.07 -2.46
CA ILE A 61 -3.55 4.95 -1.97
C ILE A 61 -4.07 5.20 -0.56
N TRP A 62 -5.31 4.82 -0.32
CA TRP A 62 -5.85 4.75 1.04
C TRP A 62 -5.35 3.50 1.76
N VAL A 63 -4.95 3.69 3.01
CA VAL A 63 -4.59 2.62 3.93
C VAL A 63 -5.53 2.68 5.11
N ASP A 64 -6.29 1.60 5.32
CA ASP A 64 -7.13 1.39 6.48
C ASP A 64 -6.25 0.94 7.65
N ILE A 65 -6.24 1.73 8.72
CA ILE A 65 -5.38 1.52 9.89
C ILE A 65 -6.15 1.06 11.12
N ASN A 66 -7.45 0.77 11.01
CA ASN A 66 -8.30 0.44 12.16
C ASN A 66 -7.76 -0.74 12.97
N LEU A 67 -7.12 -1.73 12.33
CA LEU A 67 -6.54 -2.90 13.00
C LEU A 67 -5.26 -2.60 13.78
N VAL A 68 -4.63 -1.44 13.55
CA VAL A 68 -3.36 -1.06 14.17
C VAL A 68 -3.44 0.21 15.01
N LEU A 69 -4.58 0.92 14.99
CA LEU A 69 -4.80 2.22 15.64
C LEU A 69 -4.37 2.25 17.11
N GLU A 70 -4.63 1.18 17.87
CA GLU A 70 -4.27 1.09 19.29
C GLU A 70 -2.77 1.26 19.56
N ASN A 71 -1.92 0.96 18.56
CA ASN A 71 -0.47 1.01 18.64
C ASN A 71 0.11 2.25 17.94
N VAL A 72 -0.73 3.15 17.43
CA VAL A 72 -0.31 4.34 16.70
C VAL A 72 -0.22 5.55 17.63
N ARG A 73 0.95 6.19 17.66
CA ARG A 73 1.16 7.45 18.39
C ARG A 73 0.61 8.63 17.56
N PRO A 74 -0.06 9.64 18.13
CA PRO A 74 -0.67 10.71 17.35
C PRO A 74 0.27 11.43 16.34
N PRO A 75 1.52 11.78 16.68
CA PRO A 75 2.44 12.44 15.73
C PRO A 75 2.80 11.56 14.52
N PHE A 76 2.59 10.25 14.63
CA PHE A 76 2.81 9.30 13.54
C PHE A 76 1.85 9.50 12.37
N LEU A 77 0.73 10.19 12.59
CA LEU A 77 -0.32 10.42 11.60
C LEU A 77 -0.26 11.82 10.99
N ASP A 78 0.74 12.61 11.34
CA ASP A 78 0.88 13.97 10.83
C ASP A 78 1.23 13.97 9.33
N PRO A 79 0.59 14.83 8.52
CA PRO A 79 0.97 15.00 7.12
C PRO A 79 2.47 15.33 6.97
N GLY A 80 3.11 14.73 5.97
CA GLY A 80 4.55 14.83 5.74
C GLY A 80 5.36 13.69 6.38
N THR A 81 4.76 12.89 7.25
CA THR A 81 5.43 11.73 7.87
C THR A 81 5.57 10.60 6.86
N TRP A 82 6.79 10.07 6.73
CA TRP A 82 7.08 8.90 5.91
C TRP A 82 6.94 7.61 6.71
N ILE A 83 6.14 6.68 6.21
CA ILE A 83 5.85 5.43 6.90
C ILE A 83 5.99 4.22 5.98
N ASN A 84 6.35 3.09 6.60
CA ASN A 84 6.15 1.78 6.00
C ASN A 84 4.78 1.26 6.43
N ALA A 85 4.02 0.72 5.47
CA ALA A 85 2.77 0.02 5.74
C ALA A 85 2.84 -1.40 5.17
N THR A 86 2.52 -2.39 6.00
CA THR A 86 2.30 -3.77 5.57
C THR A 86 0.85 -4.14 5.80
N GLY A 87 0.23 -4.73 4.79
CA GLY A 87 -1.20 -4.99 4.80
C GLY A 87 -1.64 -5.88 3.66
N TYR A 88 -2.95 -5.99 3.51
CA TYR A 88 -3.57 -6.75 2.44
C TYR A 88 -4.37 -5.85 1.52
N ILE A 89 -4.27 -6.10 0.21
CA ILE A 89 -5.10 -5.40 -0.77
C ILE A 89 -6.57 -5.80 -0.57
N ARG A 90 -7.43 -4.80 -0.54
CA ARG A 90 -8.87 -4.91 -0.47
C ARG A 90 -9.49 -4.13 -1.60
N ALA A 91 -10.60 -4.64 -2.13
CA ALA A 91 -11.47 -3.88 -3.01
C ALA A 91 -12.72 -3.46 -2.23
N SER A 92 -13.08 -2.19 -2.28
CA SER A 92 -14.37 -1.70 -1.80
C SER A 92 -15.46 -2.27 -2.70
N THR A 93 -16.47 -2.93 -2.12
CA THR A 93 -17.67 -3.29 -2.89
C THR A 93 -18.33 -2.01 -3.38
N PRO A 94 -18.74 -1.93 -4.67
CA PRO A 94 -19.38 -0.72 -5.18
C PRO A 94 -20.65 -0.42 -4.35
N PRO A 95 -20.92 0.86 -4.03
CA PRO A 95 -22.08 1.22 -3.25
C PRO A 95 -23.35 0.80 -4.00
N THR A 96 -24.23 0.08 -3.31
CA THR A 96 -25.53 -0.34 -3.83
C THR A 96 -26.46 0.86 -3.99
N ARG A 97 -26.37 1.55 -5.14
CA ARG A 97 -27.33 2.51 -5.76
C ARG A 97 -28.01 3.61 -4.90
N LYS A 98 -27.80 3.69 -3.58
CA LYS A 98 -28.50 4.61 -2.67
C LYS A 98 -27.61 5.68 -2.03
N GLU A 99 -26.29 5.62 -2.22
CA GLU A 99 -25.33 6.59 -1.67
C GLU A 99 -24.68 7.51 -2.71
N SER A 100 -25.23 7.57 -3.93
CA SER A 100 -24.75 8.47 -4.97
C SER A 100 -25.37 9.87 -4.88
N VAL A 101 -25.18 10.58 -3.77
CA VAL A 101 -25.44 12.03 -3.70
C VAL A 101 -24.38 12.70 -2.83
N LYS A 102 -23.20 12.91 -3.42
CA LYS A 102 -22.22 14.01 -3.20
C LYS A 102 -20.79 13.46 -3.23
N GLY A 103 -20.05 13.92 -4.24
CA GLY A 103 -18.61 13.71 -4.36
C GLY A 103 -18.28 12.93 -5.61
N LEU A 104 -17.59 13.59 -6.52
CA LEU A 104 -16.91 13.03 -7.68
C LEU A 104 -15.88 12.01 -7.15
N GLN A 105 -16.28 10.77 -6.88
CA GLN A 105 -15.37 9.75 -6.38
C GLN A 105 -14.50 9.28 -7.53
N ASN A 106 -13.29 9.82 -7.60
CA ASN A 106 -12.20 9.25 -8.38
C ASN A 106 -12.15 7.75 -8.08
N GLY A 107 -12.01 6.89 -9.10
CA GLY A 107 -11.99 5.43 -8.96
C GLY A 107 -10.93 4.85 -8.01
N HIS A 108 -10.12 5.69 -7.37
CA HIS A 108 -9.11 5.34 -6.37
C HIS A 108 -9.66 4.93 -5.01
N ASP A 109 -10.93 5.19 -4.68
CA ASP A 109 -11.54 4.70 -3.42
C ASP A 109 -11.99 3.22 -3.50
N THR A 110 -11.86 2.60 -4.68
CA THR A 110 -12.26 1.21 -4.91
C THR A 110 -11.22 0.20 -4.46
N ILE A 111 -9.95 0.59 -4.30
CA ILE A 111 -8.86 -0.29 -3.86
C ILE A 111 -8.13 0.39 -2.71
N PHE A 112 -7.91 -0.35 -1.63
CA PHE A 112 -7.18 0.15 -0.45
C PHE A 112 -6.34 -0.97 0.17
N VAL A 113 -5.41 -0.59 1.03
CA VAL A 113 -4.63 -1.55 1.83
C VAL A 113 -5.18 -1.59 3.24
N GLN A 114 -5.60 -2.76 3.71
CA GLN A 114 -5.89 -2.97 5.13
C GLN A 114 -4.59 -3.26 5.85
N ALA A 115 -4.11 -2.30 6.65
CA ALA A 115 -2.86 -2.43 7.37
C ALA A 115 -2.98 -3.45 8.50
N VAL A 116 -1.92 -4.23 8.65
CA VAL A 116 -1.70 -5.12 9.81
C VAL A 116 -0.43 -4.72 10.59
N LEU A 117 0.39 -3.85 10.01
CA LEU A 117 1.57 -3.28 10.64
C LEU A 117 1.92 -1.94 9.96
N ILE A 118 2.14 -0.88 10.75
CA ILE A 118 2.68 0.39 10.27
C ILE A 118 3.80 0.85 11.19
N TRP A 119 4.84 1.47 10.63
CA TRP A 119 5.98 1.99 11.39
C TRP A 119 6.70 3.11 10.66
N ASP A 120 7.45 3.89 11.43
CA ASP A 120 8.15 5.07 10.95
C ASP A 120 9.29 4.69 10.01
N ALA A 121 9.42 5.42 8.91
CA ALA A 121 10.55 5.31 8.01
C ALA A 121 11.67 6.26 8.48
N ILE A 122 12.20 6.00 9.68
CA ILE A 122 13.24 6.83 10.29
C ILE A 122 14.45 6.89 9.35
N ALA A 123 14.82 8.11 8.93
CA ALA A 123 15.96 8.41 8.07
C ALA A 123 16.00 7.61 6.75
N VAL A 124 14.83 7.32 6.15
CA VAL A 124 14.80 6.69 4.83
C VAL A 124 15.30 7.66 3.75
N ARG A 125 16.30 7.25 2.98
CA ARG A 125 16.63 7.90 1.72
C ARG A 125 15.70 7.34 0.65
N ILE A 126 14.79 8.17 0.15
CA ILE A 126 13.76 7.76 -0.82
C ILE A 126 14.37 7.17 -2.09
N GLU A 127 15.47 7.76 -2.56
CA GLU A 127 16.23 7.28 -3.71
C GLU A 127 16.76 5.86 -3.50
N ASP A 128 17.35 5.57 -2.33
CA ASP A 128 17.84 4.21 -2.03
C ASP A 128 16.70 3.20 -1.99
N TYR A 129 15.53 3.59 -1.48
CA TYR A 129 14.34 2.75 -1.51
C TYR A 129 13.88 2.44 -2.94
N GLU A 130 13.83 3.45 -3.80
CA GLU A 130 13.47 3.33 -5.21
C GLU A 130 14.45 2.39 -5.94
N ASP A 131 15.75 2.64 -5.82
CA ASP A 131 16.81 1.87 -6.46
C ASP A 131 16.82 0.41 -6.02
N ILE A 132 16.71 0.15 -4.71
CA ILE A 132 16.68 -1.22 -4.17
C ILE A 132 15.44 -1.96 -4.67
N LEU A 133 14.28 -1.32 -4.70
CA LEU A 133 13.06 -1.96 -5.14
C LEU A 133 13.11 -2.25 -6.65
N GLU A 134 13.60 -1.33 -7.47
CA GLU A 134 13.84 -1.58 -8.90
C GLU A 134 14.80 -2.76 -9.12
N GLU A 135 15.91 -2.80 -8.37
CA GLU A 135 16.90 -3.86 -8.50
C GLU A 135 16.32 -5.22 -8.08
N GLN A 136 15.60 -5.29 -6.97
CA GLN A 136 14.89 -6.49 -6.55
C GLN A 136 13.93 -7.00 -7.63
N ARG A 137 13.22 -6.09 -8.31
CA ARG A 137 12.33 -6.45 -9.43
C ARG A 137 13.09 -6.92 -10.66
N ARG A 138 14.25 -6.34 -10.95
CA ARG A 138 15.11 -6.78 -12.05
C ARG A 138 15.62 -8.20 -11.82
N VAL A 139 16.14 -8.48 -10.62
CA VAL A 139 16.63 -9.81 -10.23
C VAL A 139 15.50 -10.84 -10.25
N GLN A 140 14.33 -10.52 -9.71
CA GLN A 140 13.18 -11.43 -9.70
C GLN A 140 12.75 -11.82 -11.12
N ARG A 141 12.68 -10.84 -12.04
CA ARG A 141 12.35 -11.10 -13.46
C ARG A 141 13.39 -11.98 -14.16
N GLN A 142 14.68 -11.80 -13.85
CA GLN A 142 15.73 -12.65 -14.40
C GLN A 142 15.58 -14.10 -13.93
N ILE A 143 15.34 -14.31 -12.63
CA ILE A 143 15.14 -15.65 -12.06
C ILE A 143 13.92 -16.34 -12.67
N GLU A 144 12.83 -15.61 -12.91
CA GLU A 144 11.63 -16.15 -13.56
C GLU A 144 11.87 -16.53 -15.03
N SER A 145 12.67 -15.73 -15.75
CA SER A 145 13.07 -16.02 -17.13
C SER A 145 14.00 -17.23 -17.22
N ASP A 146 14.95 -17.38 -16.29
CA ASP A 146 15.92 -18.49 -16.30
C ASP A 146 15.29 -19.84 -15.94
N ARG A 147 14.10 -19.80 -15.32
CA ARG A 147 13.32 -20.99 -14.92
C ARG A 147 12.28 -21.42 -15.96
N SER A 148 12.05 -20.62 -16.99
CA SER A 148 11.08 -20.86 -18.07
C SER A 148 11.74 -21.51 -19.28
#